data_AF-A0A1F6ZGB8-F1
#
_entry.id   AF-A0A1F6ZGB8-F1
#
_cell.length_a   1.000
_cell.length_b   1.000
_cell.length_c   1.000
_cell.angle_alpha   90.00
_cell.angle_beta   90.00
_cell.angle_gamma   90.00
#
_symmetry.space_group_name_H-M   'P 1'
#
loop_
_entity.id
_entity.type
_entity.pdbx_description
1 polymer ?
#
loop_
_entity_poly.entity_id
_entity_poly.type
_entity_poly.pdbx_seq_one_letter_code
_entity_poly.pdbx_strand_id
1 'polypeptide(L)'
;MKKSVIVIVFVTIFVAAVLFARFTGLVVTSINTCTDTDAKDSSSKGQVNGIYYMFTKENYTLGDYCVDDTTLVEYYCVQDGMHFYKKSMEYKCELGCFDGTCRTGELVKTEARPAPLKKGWLDNLVNKVRNLLSY
;
A
#
# COMPACT_ATOMS: atom_id res chain seq x y z
N MET A 1 68.25 4.97 -8.18
CA MET A 1 67.48 6.20 -7.89
C MET A 1 66.06 6.21 -8.45
N LYS A 2 65.80 5.88 -9.72
CA LYS A 2 64.45 5.98 -10.32
C LYS A 2 63.37 5.07 -9.67
N LYS A 3 63.73 3.87 -9.21
CA LYS A 3 62.80 2.91 -8.61
C LYS A 3 62.27 3.34 -7.23
N SER A 4 63.13 3.91 -6.38
CA SER A 4 62.74 4.36 -5.03
C SER A 4 61.82 5.58 -5.06
N VAL A 5 62.00 6.49 -6.03
CA VAL A 5 61.11 7.66 -6.21
C VAL A 5 59.70 7.22 -6.61
N ILE A 6 59.58 6.24 -7.51
CA ILE A 6 58.30 5.68 -7.93
C ILE A 6 57.55 5.08 -6.73
N VAL A 7 58.23 4.30 -5.90
CA VAL A 7 57.63 3.68 -4.70
C VAL A 7 57.09 4.75 -3.74
N ILE A 8 57.86 5.82 -3.49
CA ILE A 8 57.43 6.90 -2.59
C ILE A 8 56.18 7.61 -3.13
N VAL A 9 56.12 7.90 -4.44
CA VAL A 9 54.95 8.54 -5.06
C VAL A 9 53.70 7.66 -4.96
N PHE A 10 53.83 6.35 -5.16
CA PHE A 10 52.68 5.44 -4.99
C PHE A 10 52.19 5.38 -3.54
N VAL A 11 53.11 5.34 -2.57
CA VAL A 11 52.76 5.32 -1.16
C VAL A 11 52.06 6.60 -0.74
N THR A 12 52.54 7.77 -1.17
CA THR A 12 51.91 9.05 -0.81
C THR A 12 50.53 9.21 -1.45
N ILE A 13 50.35 8.81 -2.71
CA ILE A 13 49.04 8.82 -3.37
C ILE A 13 48.06 7.90 -2.64
N PHE A 14 48.49 6.69 -2.27
CA PHE A 14 47.64 5.74 -1.56
C PHE A 14 47.22 6.27 -0.18
N VAL A 15 48.16 6.81 0.60
CA VAL A 15 47.86 7.42 1.91
C VAL A 15 46.93 8.61 1.75
N ALA A 16 47.16 9.48 0.75
CA ALA A 16 46.29 10.62 0.48
C ALA A 16 44.87 10.18 0.08
N ALA A 17 44.72 9.13 -0.73
CA ALA A 17 43.41 8.59 -1.11
C ALA A 17 42.65 8.01 0.09
N VAL A 18 43.34 7.28 0.98
CA VAL A 18 42.75 6.74 2.22
C VAL A 18 42.32 7.88 3.15
N LEU A 19 43.16 8.91 3.31
CA LEU A 19 42.82 10.08 4.11
C LEU A 19 41.68 10.89 3.50
N PHE A 20 41.64 11.04 2.17
CA PHE A 20 40.56 11.73 1.45
C PHE A 20 39.22 11.00 1.56
N ALA A 21 39.21 9.67 1.48
CA ALA A 21 37.99 8.87 1.69
C ALA A 21 37.44 9.02 3.12
N ARG A 22 38.33 9.18 4.12
CA ARG A 22 37.92 9.47 5.50
C ARG A 22 37.48 10.91 5.70
N PHE A 23 38.12 11.87 5.03
CA PHE A 23 37.82 13.31 5.17
C PHE A 23 36.55 13.73 4.42
N THR A 24 36.29 13.16 3.25
CA THR A 24 35.08 13.48 2.47
C THR A 24 33.81 12.96 3.11
N GLY A 25 33.89 12.01 4.06
CA GLY A 25 32.74 11.52 4.81
C GLY A 25 31.61 11.08 3.88
N LEU A 26 31.95 10.48 2.73
CA LEU A 26 30.96 9.98 1.77
C LEU A 26 30.23 8.77 2.40
N VAL A 27 29.31 9.07 3.30
CA VAL A 27 28.32 8.12 3.77
C VAL A 27 27.27 8.09 2.67
N VAL A 28 27.33 7.07 1.81
CA VAL A 28 26.21 6.77 0.93
C VAL A 28 25.08 6.30 1.84
N THR A 29 24.21 7.23 2.25
CA THR A 29 23.00 6.90 3.00
C THR A 29 21.99 6.34 2.02
N SER A 30 21.84 5.01 2.00
CA SER A 30 20.76 4.36 1.26
C SER A 30 19.42 4.65 1.97
N ILE A 31 18.67 5.62 1.48
CA ILE A 31 17.34 5.91 2.01
C ILE A 31 16.36 4.96 1.34
N ASN A 32 16.07 3.84 2.01
CA ASN A 32 14.94 3.00 1.64
C ASN A 32 13.64 3.79 1.87
N THR A 33 12.78 3.80 0.87
CA THR A 33 11.47 4.43 0.95
C THR A 33 10.40 3.36 1.02
N CYS A 34 9.33 3.65 1.76
CA CYS A 34 8.16 2.80 1.87
C CYS A 34 6.95 3.73 2.08
N THR A 35 5.91 3.53 1.29
CA THR A 35 4.62 4.21 1.41
C THR A 35 3.54 3.16 1.36
N ASP A 36 2.65 3.22 2.35
CA ASP A 36 1.52 2.33 2.56
C ASP A 36 0.25 3.13 2.27
N THR A 37 -0.66 2.58 1.46
CA THR A 37 -1.87 3.30 0.99
C THR A 37 -3.01 3.33 2.00
N ASP A 38 -3.04 2.42 2.97
CA ASP A 38 -4.12 2.31 3.95
C ASP A 38 -3.64 2.24 5.40
N ALA A 39 -2.32 2.32 5.60
CA ALA A 39 -1.70 2.37 6.92
C ALA A 39 -2.02 1.14 7.77
N LYS A 40 -1.95 -0.04 7.13
CA LYS A 40 -2.13 -1.35 7.77
C LYS A 40 -3.59 -1.63 8.16
N ASP A 41 -4.54 -1.29 7.29
CA ASP A 41 -5.97 -1.52 7.51
C ASP A 41 -6.45 -2.78 6.78
N SER A 42 -6.56 -3.88 7.52
CA SER A 42 -7.05 -5.16 7.00
C SER A 42 -8.45 -5.14 6.36
N SER A 43 -9.23 -4.07 6.56
CA SER A 43 -10.59 -3.95 6.00
C SER A 43 -10.62 -3.22 4.66
N SER A 44 -9.54 -2.53 4.32
CA SER A 44 -9.37 -1.76 3.09
C SER A 44 -8.38 -2.48 2.19
N LYS A 45 -8.46 -2.22 0.88
CA LYS A 45 -7.50 -2.78 -0.06
C LYS A 45 -6.26 -1.91 -0.07
N GLY A 46 -5.16 -2.44 0.42
CA GLY A 46 -3.89 -1.74 0.52
C GLY A 46 -2.82 -2.24 -0.44
N GLN A 47 -1.78 -1.44 -0.50
CA GLN A 47 -0.52 -1.77 -1.14
C GLN A 47 0.62 -0.93 -0.56
N VAL A 48 1.79 -1.53 -0.55
CA VAL A 48 3.05 -0.89 -0.20
C VAL A 48 3.87 -0.64 -1.46
N ASN A 49 4.30 0.61 -1.62
CA ASN A 49 5.20 1.06 -2.69
C ASN A 49 6.50 1.60 -2.11
N GLY A 50 7.62 1.37 -2.79
CA GLY A 50 8.88 1.89 -2.28
C GLY A 50 10.08 1.66 -3.19
N ILE A 51 11.24 2.06 -2.66
CA ILE A 51 12.52 1.93 -3.33
C ILE A 51 13.51 1.33 -2.34
N TYR A 52 14.21 0.28 -2.76
CA TYR A 52 15.27 -0.36 -2.00
C TYR A 52 16.63 0.00 -2.62
N TYR A 53 17.57 0.43 -1.78
CA TYR A 53 18.94 0.78 -2.19
C TYR A 53 19.93 -0.08 -1.42
N MET A 54 20.36 -1.21 -2.00
CA MET A 54 21.43 -2.05 -1.43
C MET A 54 22.71 -1.95 -2.25
N PHE A 55 22.63 -2.26 -3.54
CA PHE A 55 23.72 -2.08 -4.52
C PHE A 55 23.24 -1.36 -5.78
N THR A 56 21.95 -1.53 -6.11
CA THR A 56 21.22 -0.91 -7.20
C THR A 56 19.93 -0.31 -6.67
N LYS A 57 19.33 0.59 -7.45
CA LYS A 57 18.00 1.14 -7.17
C LYS A 57 16.95 0.17 -7.70
N GLU A 58 16.12 -0.38 -6.82
CA GLU A 58 14.99 -1.24 -7.18
C GLU A 58 13.69 -0.67 -6.66
N ASN A 59 12.71 -0.47 -7.55
CA ASN A 59 11.36 -0.09 -7.15
C ASN A 59 10.56 -1.36 -6.84
N TYR A 60 9.68 -1.31 -5.85
CA TYR A 60 8.78 -2.41 -5.53
C TYR A 60 7.36 -1.92 -5.25
N THR A 61 6.40 -2.79 -5.55
CA THR A 61 4.98 -2.65 -5.24
C THR A 61 4.46 -4.00 -4.76
N LEU A 62 3.83 -4.04 -3.59
CA LEU A 62 3.24 -5.24 -3.01
C LEU A 62 1.83 -4.91 -2.54
N GLY A 63 0.84 -5.62 -3.05
CA GLY A 63 -0.54 -5.51 -2.57
C GLY A 63 -0.85 -6.55 -1.51
N ASP A 64 -1.81 -6.24 -0.66
CA ASP A 64 -2.35 -7.22 0.28
C ASP A 64 -3.08 -8.32 -0.47
N TYR A 65 -3.03 -9.53 0.06
CA TYR A 65 -3.59 -10.69 -0.62
C TYR A 65 -4.08 -11.75 0.34
N CYS A 66 -5.12 -12.45 -0.09
CA CYS A 66 -5.63 -13.61 0.63
C CYS A 66 -4.78 -14.84 0.30
N VAL A 67 -4.15 -15.44 1.31
CA VAL A 67 -3.45 -16.73 1.16
C VAL A 67 -4.47 -17.85 1.00
N ASP A 68 -5.56 -17.76 1.75
CA ASP A 68 -6.72 -18.65 1.70
C ASP A 68 -8.00 -17.85 1.99
N ASP A 69 -9.15 -18.54 2.02
CA ASP A 69 -10.47 -17.93 2.25
C ASP A 69 -10.63 -17.24 3.61
N THR A 70 -9.68 -17.40 4.54
CA THR A 70 -9.73 -16.87 5.92
C THR A 70 -8.47 -16.16 6.37
N THR A 71 -7.41 -16.15 5.57
CA THR A 71 -6.10 -15.60 5.95
C THR A 71 -5.67 -14.51 4.97
N LEU A 72 -5.55 -13.28 5.48
CA LEU A 72 -5.01 -12.12 4.77
C LEU A 72 -3.52 -11.97 5.10
N VAL A 73 -2.69 -11.75 4.09
CA VAL A 73 -1.34 -11.21 4.26
C VAL A 73 -1.37 -9.73 3.94
N GLU A 74 -1.13 -8.95 4.99
CA GLU A 74 -1.04 -7.49 4.98
C GLU A 74 0.41 -7.06 4.84
N TYR A 75 0.73 -6.25 3.85
CA TYR A 75 1.99 -5.53 3.78
C TYR A 75 1.84 -4.13 4.36
N TYR A 76 2.82 -3.71 5.16
CA TYR A 76 2.81 -2.39 5.77
C TYR A 76 4.21 -1.80 5.89
N CYS A 77 4.27 -0.47 6.00
CA CYS A 77 5.53 0.23 6.20
C CYS A 77 5.86 0.41 7.69
N VAL A 78 7.13 0.22 8.02
CA VAL A 78 7.68 0.52 9.34
C VAL A 78 8.91 1.40 9.22
N GLN A 79 9.16 2.19 10.26
CA GLN A 79 10.28 3.11 10.34
C GLN A 79 11.27 2.65 11.40
N ASP A 80 12.56 2.66 11.07
CA ASP A 80 13.69 2.47 11.99
C ASP A 80 14.74 3.55 11.72
N GLY A 81 14.82 4.51 12.63
CA GLY A 81 15.59 5.74 12.41
C GLY A 81 15.14 6.51 11.17
N MET A 82 16.04 6.65 10.20
CA MET A 82 15.77 7.33 8.91
C MET A 82 15.34 6.36 7.79
N HIS A 83 15.28 5.05 8.07
CA HIS A 83 14.97 4.05 7.06
C HIS A 83 13.51 3.61 7.16
N PHE A 84 12.86 3.50 6.01
CA PHE A 84 11.53 2.91 5.89
C PHE A 84 11.64 1.56 5.19
N TYR A 85 10.97 0.55 5.72
CA TYR A 85 11.02 -0.80 5.17
C TYR A 85 9.64 -1.44 5.23
N LYS A 86 9.38 -2.30 4.24
CA LYS A 86 8.19 -3.14 4.22
C LYS A 86 8.29 -4.25 5.26
N LYS A 87 7.18 -4.56 5.91
CA LYS A 87 6.94 -5.80 6.64
C LYS A 87 5.65 -6.44 6.14
N SER A 88 5.44 -7.69 6.51
CA SER A 88 4.15 -8.35 6.35
C SER A 88 3.64 -8.89 7.67
N MET A 89 2.33 -9.08 7.77
CA MET A 89 1.73 -9.87 8.82
C MET A 89 0.49 -10.61 8.33
N GLU A 90 0.16 -11.70 9.02
CA GLU A 90 -1.03 -12.48 8.74
C GLU A 90 -2.17 -12.08 9.67
N TYR A 91 -3.34 -11.84 9.08
CA TYR A 91 -4.59 -11.62 9.78
C TYR A 91 -5.56 -12.75 9.50
N LYS A 92 -6.20 -13.26 10.56
CA LYS A 92 -7.28 -14.23 10.43
C LYS A 92 -8.61 -13.49 10.32
N CYS A 93 -9.22 -13.54 9.15
CA CYS A 93 -10.50 -12.90 8.86
C CYS A 93 -11.66 -13.80 9.32
N GLU A 94 -12.42 -13.37 10.33
CA GLU A 94 -13.53 -14.16 10.89
C GLU A 94 -14.66 -14.43 9.87
N LEU A 95 -14.92 -13.48 8.97
CA LEU A 95 -15.96 -13.57 7.94
C LEU A 95 -15.39 -13.88 6.54
N GLY A 96 -14.12 -14.26 6.51
CA GLY A 96 -13.38 -14.60 5.30
C GLY A 96 -12.58 -13.45 4.70
N CYS A 97 -11.61 -13.82 3.87
CA CYS A 97 -10.76 -12.94 3.10
C CYS A 97 -11.24 -12.90 1.65
N PHE A 98 -11.28 -11.72 1.04
CA PHE A 98 -11.61 -11.57 -0.37
C PHE A 98 -10.90 -10.37 -0.98
N ASP A 99 -10.27 -10.56 -2.15
CA ASP A 99 -9.59 -9.50 -2.92
C ASP A 99 -8.55 -8.68 -2.11
N GLY A 100 -7.85 -9.35 -1.21
CA GLY A 100 -6.82 -8.71 -0.37
C GLY A 100 -7.39 -7.91 0.79
N THR A 101 -8.61 -8.21 1.25
CA THR A 101 -9.20 -7.60 2.46
C THR A 101 -9.93 -8.63 3.31
N CYS A 102 -9.97 -8.39 4.62
CA CYS A 102 -10.88 -9.07 5.52
C CYS A 102 -12.29 -8.52 5.38
N ARG A 103 -13.27 -9.41 5.22
CA ARG A 103 -14.68 -9.02 5.25
C ARG A 103 -15.05 -8.58 6.65
N THR A 104 -15.52 -7.34 6.78
CA THR A 104 -16.17 -6.87 7.99
C THR A 104 -17.68 -7.12 7.88
N GLY A 105 -18.36 -7.34 9.00
CA GLY A 105 -19.80 -7.62 9.03
C GLY A 105 -20.69 -6.45 8.58
N GLU A 106 -20.10 -5.33 8.15
CA GLU A 106 -20.81 -4.15 7.67
C GLU A 106 -20.99 -4.17 6.14
N LEU A 107 -21.82 -5.09 5.67
CA LEU A 107 -22.56 -4.88 4.43
C LEU A 107 -24.05 -4.71 4.74
N VAL A 108 -24.42 -3.54 5.27
CA VAL A 108 -25.78 -3.02 5.08
C VAL A 108 -25.74 -1.54 4.71
N LYS A 109 -25.16 -1.23 3.54
CA LYS A 109 -25.84 -0.29 2.64
C LYS A 109 -26.74 -1.11 1.72
N THR A 110 -27.84 -1.64 2.27
CA THR A 110 -29.05 -1.62 1.48
C THR A 110 -29.33 -0.15 1.20
N GLU A 111 -28.86 0.36 0.06
CA GLU A 111 -29.73 1.24 -0.69
C GLU A 111 -31.01 0.42 -0.84
N ALA A 112 -31.98 0.70 0.03
CA ALA A 112 -33.32 0.23 -0.13
C ALA A 112 -33.73 0.73 -1.52
N ARG A 113 -33.62 -0.15 -2.53
CA ARG A 113 -34.35 0.02 -3.78
C ARG A 113 -35.78 0.27 -3.29
N PRO A 114 -36.36 1.48 -3.48
CA PRO A 114 -37.68 1.74 -2.95
C PRO A 114 -38.55 0.62 -3.48
N ALA A 115 -39.22 -0.09 -2.57
CA ALA A 115 -40.13 -1.15 -2.93
C ALA A 115 -41.01 -0.62 -4.08
N PRO A 116 -41.24 -1.39 -5.17
CA PRO A 116 -42.12 -0.94 -6.22
C PRO A 116 -43.42 -0.50 -5.56
N LEU A 117 -43.73 0.79 -5.63
CA LEU A 117 -44.97 1.34 -5.11
C LEU A 117 -46.08 0.45 -5.66
N LYS A 118 -46.85 -0.20 -4.78
CA LYS A 118 -48.03 -0.96 -5.18
C LYS A 118 -48.97 -0.03 -5.94
N LYS A 119 -48.87 -0.02 -7.27
CA LYS A 119 -49.86 0.54 -8.19
C LYS A 119 -51.16 -0.22 -8.00
N GLY A 120 -52.01 0.28 -7.12
CA GLY A 120 -53.30 -0.36 -6.84
C GLY A 120 -54.33 0.57 -6.20
N TRP A 121 -53.89 1.62 -5.49
CA TRP A 121 -54.80 2.58 -4.87
C TRP A 121 -55.07 3.83 -5.74
N LEU A 122 -54.02 4.41 -6.35
CA LEU A 122 -54.16 5.59 -7.21
C LEU A 122 -54.92 5.28 -8.51
N ASP A 123 -54.70 4.11 -9.11
CA ASP A 123 -55.38 3.73 -10.36
C ASP A 123 -56.90 3.55 -10.16
N ASN A 124 -57.32 3.05 -8.98
CA ASN A 124 -58.72 2.93 -8.61
C ASN A 124 -59.37 4.29 -8.32
N LEU A 125 -58.66 5.23 -7.71
CA LEU A 125 -59.17 6.58 -7.46
C LEU A 125 -59.33 7.36 -8.76
N VAL A 126 -58.35 7.29 -9.67
CA VAL A 126 -58.38 7.97 -10.97
C VAL A 126 -59.51 7.44 -11.85
N ASN A 127 -59.74 6.12 -11.87
CA ASN A 127 -60.85 5.53 -12.61
C ASN A 127 -62.22 5.90 -11.99
N LYS A 128 -62.30 5.99 -10.66
CA LYS A 128 -63.53 6.41 -9.96
C LYS A 128 -63.88 7.88 -10.23
N VAL A 129 -62.88 8.77 -10.27
CA VAL A 129 -63.09 10.19 -10.61
C VAL A 129 -63.43 10.38 -12.09
N ARG A 130 -62.81 9.63 -13.00
CA ARG A 130 -63.11 9.70 -14.45
C ARG A 130 -64.56 9.32 -14.76
N ASN A 131 -65.10 8.32 -14.07
CA ASN A 131 -66.49 7.90 -14.22
C ASN A 131 -67.50 8.90 -13.64
N LEU A 132 -67.08 9.80 -12.74
CA LEU A 132 -67.94 10.86 -12.19
C LEU A 132 -67.96 12.14 -13.03
N LEU A 133 -66.99 12.32 -13.93
CA LEU A 133 -66.86 13.50 -14.81
C LEU A 133 -67.33 13.24 -16.25
N SER A 134 -67.92 12.06 -16.51
CA SER A 134 -68.39 11.66 -17.84
C SER A 134 -69.93 11.77 -18.01
N TYR A 135 -70.59 12.60 -17.20
CA TYR A 135 -71.99 13.00 -17.36
C TYR A 135 -72.10 14.51 -17.57
#